data_AF-A0AAV4ABW4-F1
#
_entry.id   AF-A0AAV4ABW4-F1
#
_cell.length_a   1.000
_cell.length_b   1.000
_cell.length_c   1.000
_cell.angle_alpha   90.00
_cell.angle_beta   90.00
_cell.angle_gamma   90.00
#
_symmetry.space_group_name_H-M   'P 1'
#
loop_
_entity.id
_entity.type
_entity.pdbx_description
1 polymer ?
#
loop_
_entity_poly.entity_id
_entity_poly.type
_entity_poly.pdbx_seq_one_letter_code
_entity_poly.pdbx_strand_id
1 'polypeptide(L)'
;MVELTLPYESRMEEAHAFKEGKYLDSTKELKKGGYVAKVMPVEIGARGFVGSSAYCLRRKLSICGNKRTKALRLLAETAENSSRWIWSRRNERLLHKD
;
A
#
# COMPACT_ATOMS: atom_id res chain seq x y z
N MET A 1 2.85 11.21 -5.16
CA MET A 1 1.98 10.72 -4.08
C MET A 1 2.14 9.22 -3.94
N VAL A 2 2.31 8.72 -2.71
CA VAL A 2 2.36 7.29 -2.40
C VAL A 2 1.07 6.94 -1.70
N GLU A 3 0.38 5.89 -2.15
CA GLU A 3 -0.83 5.39 -1.51
C GLU A 3 -0.61 3.95 -1.07
N LEU A 4 -0.68 3.71 0.24
CA LEU A 4 -0.48 2.41 0.84
C LEU A 4 -1.81 1.68 1.00
N THR A 5 -1.89 0.43 0.55
CA THR A 5 -3.09 -0.42 0.66
C THR A 5 -2.74 -1.79 1.22
N LEU A 6 -3.64 -2.36 2.03
CA LEU A 6 -3.50 -3.69 2.65
C LEU A 6 -4.54 -4.69 2.12
N PRO A 7 -4.44 -5.15 0.85
CA PRO A 7 -5.37 -6.13 0.31
C PRO A 7 -5.07 -7.54 0.82
N TYR A 8 -6.04 -8.43 0.68
CA TYR A 8 -5.77 -9.86 0.74
C TYR A 8 -4.87 -10.26 -0.45
N GLU A 9 -3.97 -11.23 -0.28
CA GLU A 9 -2.89 -11.47 -1.26
C GLU A 9 -3.41 -11.79 -2.66
N SER A 10 -4.53 -12.51 -2.78
CA SER A 10 -5.15 -12.83 -4.06
C SER A 10 -5.74 -11.63 -4.82
N ARG A 11 -5.89 -10.48 -4.15
CA ARG A 11 -6.48 -9.25 -4.70
C ARG A 11 -5.47 -8.12 -4.86
N MET A 12 -4.18 -8.41 -4.73
CA MET A 12 -3.13 -7.38 -4.81
C MET A 12 -3.10 -6.69 -6.17
N GLU A 13 -3.19 -7.46 -7.26
CA GLU A 13 -3.18 -6.90 -8.62
C GLU A 13 -4.44 -6.08 -8.91
N GLU A 14 -5.60 -6.57 -8.50
CA GLU A 14 -6.88 -5.86 -8.62
C GLU A 14 -6.84 -4.53 -7.85
N ALA A 15 -6.36 -4.55 -6.60
CA ALA A 15 -6.20 -3.36 -5.79
C ALA A 15 -5.25 -2.35 -6.44
N HIS A 16 -4.14 -2.82 -7.00
CA HIS A 16 -3.18 -1.97 -7.71
C HIS A 16 -3.83 -1.25 -8.88
N ALA A 17 -4.46 -2.00 -9.80
CA ALA A 17 -5.12 -1.45 -10.97
C ALA A 17 -6.25 -0.48 -10.61
N PHE A 18 -7.03 -0.80 -9.57
CA PHE A 18 -8.08 0.08 -9.07
C PHE A 18 -7.53 1.41 -8.57
N LYS A 19 -6.43 1.39 -7.80
CA LYS A 19 -5.79 2.61 -7.30
C LYS A 19 -5.16 3.42 -8.42
N GLU A 20 -4.51 2.78 -9.39
CA GLU A 20 -4.00 3.50 -10.57
C GLU A 20 -5.13 4.20 -11.34
N GLY A 21 -6.24 3.51 -11.57
CA GLY A 21 -7.42 4.06 -12.23
C GLY A 21 -8.04 5.23 -11.47
N LYS A 22 -8.17 5.13 -10.14
CA LYS A 22 -8.79 6.15 -9.30
C LYS A 22 -8.13 7.53 -9.42
N TYR A 23 -6.80 7.58 -9.54
CA TYR A 23 -6.06 8.84 -9.60
C TYR A 23 -5.63 9.24 -11.01
N LEU A 24 -6.06 8.49 -12.03
CA LEU A 24 -5.65 8.73 -13.41
C LEU A 24 -6.06 10.12 -13.88
N ASP A 25 -7.33 10.50 -13.69
CA ASP A 25 -7.86 11.78 -14.16
C ASP A 25 -7.22 12.97 -13.42
N SER A 26 -7.17 12.93 -12.09
CA SER A 26 -6.50 13.97 -11.30
C SER A 26 -5.02 14.13 -11.68
N THR A 27 -4.34 13.03 -11.98
CA THR A 27 -2.94 13.09 -12.45
C THR A 27 -2.82 13.73 -13.82
N LYS A 28 -3.77 13.50 -14.73
CA LYS A 28 -3.80 14.13 -16.05
C LYS A 28 -4.04 15.63 -15.94
N GLU A 29 -4.96 16.07 -15.09
CA GLU A 29 -5.24 17.49 -14.86
C GLU A 29 -4.01 18.23 -14.31
N LEU A 30 -3.35 17.66 -13.29
CA LEU A 30 -2.11 18.22 -12.75
C LEU A 30 -1.00 18.34 -13.81
N LYS A 31 -0.85 17.32 -14.66
CA LYS A 31 0.12 17.34 -15.76
C LYS A 31 -0.21 18.38 -16.82
N LYS A 32 -1.49 18.58 -17.14
CA LYS A 32 -1.94 19.66 -18.05
C LYS A 32 -1.59 21.05 -17.48
N GLY A 33 -1.68 21.22 -16.16
CA GLY A 33 -1.25 22.42 -15.46
C GLY A 33 0.27 22.61 -15.36
N GLY A 34 1.08 21.74 -15.98
CA GLY A 34 2.54 21.81 -15.96
C GLY A 34 3.21 21.16 -14.75
N TYR A 35 2.44 20.51 -13.85
CA TYR A 35 2.99 19.85 -12.67
C TYR A 35 3.46 18.42 -12.97
N VAL A 36 4.55 18.00 -12.33
CA VAL A 36 5.00 16.62 -12.37
C VAL A 36 4.23 15.80 -11.34
N ALA A 37 3.13 15.20 -11.75
CA ALA A 37 2.32 14.31 -10.91
C ALA A 37 2.65 12.83 -11.17
N LYS A 38 3.00 12.10 -10.11
CA LYS A 38 3.18 10.64 -10.13
C LYS A 38 2.47 10.01 -8.94
N VAL A 39 1.61 9.05 -9.23
CA VAL A 39 0.94 8.21 -8.22
C VAL A 39 1.71 6.90 -8.13
N MET A 40 1.85 6.39 -6.92
CA MET A 40 2.48 5.11 -6.63
C MET A 40 1.61 4.34 -5.66
N PRO A 41 0.72 3.48 -6.16
CA PRO A 41 0.05 2.50 -5.35
C PRO A 41 1.09 1.51 -4.81
N VAL A 42 0.99 1.23 -3.52
CA VAL A 42 1.87 0.31 -2.80
C VAL A 42 1.02 -0.64 -2.02
N GLU A 43 1.14 -1.93 -2.32
CA GLU A 43 0.36 -2.99 -1.72
C GLU A 43 1.25 -3.85 -0.83
N ILE A 44 0.75 -4.11 0.38
CA ILE A 44 1.32 -5.11 1.29
C ILE A 44 0.18 -6.06 1.62
N GLY A 45 0.37 -7.35 1.39
CA GLY A 45 -0.61 -8.36 1.75
C GLY A 45 -0.90 -8.34 3.24
N ALA A 46 -2.18 -8.49 3.58
CA ALA A 46 -2.65 -8.46 4.96
C ALA A 46 -1.92 -9.46 5.88
N ARG A 47 -1.36 -10.57 5.36
CA ARG A 47 -0.56 -11.56 6.13
C ARG A 47 0.94 -11.30 6.06
N GLY A 48 1.35 -10.04 5.88
CA GLY A 48 2.77 -9.65 5.81
C GLY A 48 3.43 -9.97 4.47
N PHE A 49 2.67 -10.28 3.42
CA PHE A 49 3.25 -10.55 2.10
C PHE A 49 3.72 -9.24 1.45
N VAL A 50 5.02 -9.14 1.16
CA VAL A 50 5.58 -7.94 0.54
C VAL A 50 5.43 -7.99 -0.98
N GLY A 51 4.58 -7.11 -1.52
CA GLY A 51 4.38 -6.98 -2.96
C GLY A 51 5.57 -6.36 -3.70
N SER A 52 5.58 -6.54 -5.03
CA SER A 52 6.57 -5.92 -5.93
C SER A 52 6.52 -4.39 -5.88
N SER A 53 5.35 -3.79 -5.63
CA SER A 53 5.14 -2.35 -5.49
C SER A 53 5.84 -1.77 -4.25
N ALA A 54 5.79 -2.45 -3.10
CA ALA A 54 6.55 -2.07 -1.91
C ALA A 54 8.07 -2.14 -2.15
N TYR A 55 8.51 -3.13 -2.92
CA TYR A 55 9.90 -3.23 -3.34
C TYR A 55 10.33 -2.07 -4.26
N CYS A 56 9.47 -1.67 -5.18
CA CYS A 56 9.66 -0.50 -6.03
C CYS A 56 9.68 0.82 -5.24
N LEU A 57 8.80 0.99 -4.25
CA LEU A 57 8.80 2.14 -3.35
C LEU A 57 10.13 2.30 -2.65
N ARG A 58 10.64 1.22 -2.05
CA ARG A 58 11.93 1.24 -1.35
C ARG A 58 13.08 1.71 -2.25
N ARG A 59 13.11 1.27 -3.52
CA ARG A 59 14.11 1.74 -4.50
C ARG A 59 13.98 3.24 -4.76
N LYS A 60 12.75 3.76 -4.87
CA LYS A 60 12.49 5.19 -5.10
C LYS A 60 12.80 6.07 -3.90
N LEU A 61 12.68 5.53 -2.68
CA LEU A 61 13.09 6.19 -1.44
C LEU A 61 14.58 6.04 -1.14
N SER A 62 15.38 5.46 -2.05
CA SER A 62 16.82 5.25 -1.88
C SER A 62 17.21 4.52 -0.58
N ILE A 63 16.34 3.64 -0.07
CA ILE A 63 16.64 2.84 1.13
C ILE A 63 17.60 1.72 0.74
N CYS A 64 18.88 1.87 1.11
CA CYS A 64 19.98 1.01 0.69
C CYS A 64 20.58 0.15 1.82
N GLY A 65 21.41 -0.83 1.44
CA GLY A 65 22.18 -1.69 2.36
C GLY A 65 21.32 -2.49 3.34
N ASN A 66 21.82 -2.70 4.56
CA ASN A 66 21.15 -3.48 5.61
C ASN A 66 19.78 -2.90 6.02
N LYS A 67 19.51 -1.62 5.71
CA LYS A 67 18.22 -0.98 6.01
C LYS A 67 17.10 -1.46 5.07
N ARG A 68 17.43 -2.01 3.89
CA ARG A 68 16.46 -2.51 2.91
C ARG A 68 15.58 -3.62 3.50
N THR A 69 16.23 -4.67 3.97
CA THR A 69 15.53 -5.88 4.42
C THR A 69 14.80 -5.59 5.73
N LYS A 70 15.39 -4.78 6.60
CA LYS A 70 14.75 -4.31 7.83
C LYS A 70 13.47 -3.50 7.56
N ALA A 71 13.51 -2.56 6.62
CA ALA A 71 12.33 -1.75 6.29
C ALA A 71 11.18 -2.58 5.72
N LEU A 72 11.48 -3.52 4.81
CA LEU A 72 10.45 -4.40 4.23
C LEU A 72 9.87 -5.37 5.27
N ARG A 73 10.70 -5.91 6.17
CA ARG A 73 10.23 -6.75 7.29
C ARG A 73 9.33 -5.98 8.24
N LEU A 74 9.75 -4.78 8.65
CA LEU A 74 8.94 -3.94 9.52
C LEU A 74 7.58 -3.62 8.89
N LEU A 75 7.57 -3.26 7.60
CA LEU A 75 6.34 -3.02 6.86
C LEU A 75 5.41 -4.25 6.82
N ALA A 76 5.97 -5.43 6.58
CA ALA A 76 5.22 -6.69 6.59
C ALA A 76 4.65 -7.02 7.98
N GLU A 77 5.50 -6.96 9.02
CA GLU A 77 5.12 -7.25 10.40
C GLU A 77 4.06 -6.28 10.91
N THR A 78 4.18 -4.98 10.60
CA THR A 78 3.16 -4.00 10.94
C THR A 78 1.85 -4.30 10.23
N ALA A 79 1.88 -4.60 8.93
CA ALA A 79 0.68 -4.94 8.17
C ALA A 79 -0.03 -6.18 8.74
N GLU A 80 0.72 -7.23 9.07
CA GLU A 80 0.18 -8.45 9.67
C GLU A 80 -0.39 -8.23 11.06
N ASN A 81 0.35 -7.53 11.93
CA ASN A 81 -0.13 -7.27 13.29
C ASN A 81 -1.39 -6.40 13.30
N SER A 82 -1.43 -5.36 12.46
CA SER A 82 -2.60 -4.50 12.32
C SER A 82 -3.79 -5.26 11.74
N SER A 83 -3.60 -6.05 10.68
CA SER A 83 -4.68 -6.83 10.07
C SER A 83 -5.22 -7.89 11.04
N ARG A 84 -4.34 -8.57 11.78
CA ARG A 84 -4.68 -9.55 12.80
C ARG A 84 -5.51 -8.91 13.93
N TRP A 85 -5.12 -7.73 14.38
CA TRP A 85 -5.84 -6.97 15.42
C TRP A 85 -7.25 -6.60 14.97
N ILE A 86 -7.43 -6.19 13.71
CA ILE A 86 -8.75 -5.89 13.14
C ILE A 86 -9.57 -7.18 13.05
N TRP A 87 -8.98 -8.24 12.52
CA TRP A 87 -9.65 -9.53 12.32
C TRP A 87 -10.10 -10.18 13.61
N SER A 88 -9.29 -10.10 14.68
CA SER A 88 -9.64 -10.65 15.99
C SER A 88 -10.86 -9.97 16.61
N ARG A 89 -11.10 -8.70 16.25
CA ARG A 89 -12.21 -7.87 16.75
C ARG A 89 -13.38 -7.76 15.77
N ARG A 90 -13.41 -8.55 14.70
CA ARG A 90 -14.43 -8.40 13.64
C ARG A 90 -15.88 -8.52 14.13
N ASN A 91 -16.10 -9.21 15.25
CA ASN A 91 -17.40 -9.40 15.89
C ASN A 91 -17.67 -8.38 17.01
N GLU A 92 -16.71 -7.51 17.34
CA GLU A 92 -16.91 -6.46 18.32
C GLU A 92 -17.70 -5.31 17.69
N ARG A 93 -18.76 -4.89 18.38
CA ARG A 93 -19.70 -3.85 17.89
C ARG A 93 -19.03 -2.49 17.66
N LEU A 94 -17.85 -2.25 18.25
CA LEU A 94 -17.11 -0.98 18.18
C LEU A 94 -16.53 -0.66 16.79
N LEU A 95 -16.39 -1.65 15.90
CA LEU A 95 -15.84 -1.45 14.54
C LEU A 95 -16.93 -1.27 13.48
N HIS A 96 -18.20 -1.54 13.81
CA HIS A 96 -19.34 -1.29 12.94
C HIS A 96 -19.88 0.09 13.28
N LYS A 97 -19.64 1.09 12.41
CA LYS A 97 -20.44 2.31 12.46
C LYS A 97 -21.80 1.97 11.85
N ASP A 98 -22.84 2.00 12.69
CA ASP A 98 -24.25 2.00 12.25
C ASP A 98 -24.53 3.14 11.27
#